data_AF-A0A6I9URV2-F1
#
_entry.id   AF-A0A6I9URV2-F1
#
_cell.length_a   1.000
_cell.length_b   1.000
_cell.length_c   1.000
_cell.angle_alpha   90.00
_cell.angle_beta   90.00
_cell.angle_gamma   90.00
#
_symmetry.space_group_name_H-M   'P 1'
#
loop_
_entity.id
_entity.type
_entity.pdbx_description
1 polymer ?
#
loop_
_entity_poly.entity_id
_entity_poly.type
_entity_poly.pdbx_seq_one_letter_code
_entity_poly.pdbx_strand_id
1 'polypeptide(L)'
;MRQNSLSHSNSHRREAMAGALVLLLPFLFPSLFTPLSHALPSVFSEWNAPKPRHSRLLKSALQRQTPDEQLADLWRPLAQQQWKRCARSDSVSSLPEKSQGYIQVFLDGGLNQQRMGICDAVAVAKILNATLIIPHLEVNPVWQDSSTFMDIFDVDHFINVLKDDISIVKELPDEYFWSTREYYATAIRATRIKTAPVHASANWYIENVLPVLQSYGIAAIAPFSHRLAFDNMPEDIQRLRCKVNFQALVFVPHIRALGDALVTRLRYPPSTSEVDGSNYLRQVSDSKDKQGTGKFVVLHLRFDKDMAAHSACDFGGGKAEKLALAKYRQVIWQGRVLNSQFTDEELRSRGRCPLTPEEIGLLLAALGFDNSTRLYLASHKVYGGEARISTLRSLFPHMEDKKSLASSEERAQIKGKASLLAAVDYYVSMHSDIFISASPGNMHNAVVGHRTYENKKTIRPSMTLLGQLFLNKNLTWPEFQDAVVEGHKNRQGQLRLRKPQQSIYTYPAPDCMCNA
;
A
#
# COMPACT_ATOMS: atom_id res chain seq x y z
N MET A 1 -85.03 24.92 -1.48
CA MET A 1 -84.22 24.86 -2.72
C MET A 1 -82.99 24.01 -2.40
N ARG A 2 -83.00 22.69 -2.60
CA ARG A 2 -82.61 21.94 -3.82
C ARG A 2 -81.16 22.23 -4.30
N GLN A 3 -80.34 21.16 -4.21
CA GLN A 3 -79.21 20.75 -5.09
C GLN A 3 -77.94 21.64 -5.05
N ASN A 4 -76.70 21.16 -4.89
CA ASN A 4 -76.06 19.91 -5.35
C ASN A 4 -74.97 19.43 -4.38
N SER A 5 -75.01 18.14 -4.04
CA SER A 5 -73.89 17.31 -3.60
C SER A 5 -73.33 16.53 -4.79
N LEU A 6 -72.07 16.07 -4.68
CA LEU A 6 -71.33 15.12 -5.56
C LEU A 6 -70.34 15.75 -6.56
N SER A 7 -69.12 16.04 -6.09
CA SER A 7 -67.91 15.86 -6.94
C SER A 7 -66.57 15.72 -6.21
N HIS A 8 -66.47 15.84 -4.87
CA HIS A 8 -65.16 15.99 -4.20
C HIS A 8 -64.60 14.79 -3.42
N SER A 9 -65.27 13.63 -3.42
CA SER A 9 -64.83 12.50 -2.58
C SER A 9 -63.93 11.45 -3.28
N ASN A 10 -63.83 11.45 -4.62
CA ASN A 10 -63.11 10.40 -5.36
C ASN A 10 -61.66 10.73 -5.76
N SER A 11 -61.20 11.98 -5.61
CA SER A 11 -59.80 12.36 -5.95
C SER A 11 -58.82 11.95 -4.85
N HIS A 12 -59.14 12.24 -3.59
CA HIS A 12 -58.21 11.99 -2.48
C HIS A 12 -58.02 10.52 -2.13
N ARG A 13 -58.98 9.64 -2.46
CA ARG A 13 -58.81 8.18 -2.23
C ARG A 13 -57.90 7.50 -3.26
N ARG A 14 -57.83 8.02 -4.50
CA ARG A 14 -56.93 7.48 -5.53
C ARG A 14 -55.48 7.91 -5.31
N GLU A 15 -55.25 9.14 -4.85
CA GLU A 15 -53.91 9.64 -4.52
C GLU A 15 -53.34 8.97 -3.26
N ALA A 16 -54.17 8.73 -2.24
CA ALA A 16 -53.74 8.04 -1.02
C ALA A 16 -53.37 6.56 -1.27
N MET A 17 -54.10 5.88 -2.16
CA MET A 17 -53.82 4.48 -2.55
C MET A 17 -52.59 4.36 -3.47
N ALA A 18 -52.36 5.35 -4.34
CA ALA A 18 -51.15 5.39 -5.17
C ALA A 18 -49.88 5.66 -4.34
N GLY A 19 -49.96 6.53 -3.33
CA GLY A 19 -48.84 6.78 -2.40
C GLY A 19 -48.50 5.57 -1.52
N ALA A 20 -49.50 4.80 -1.09
CA ALA A 20 -49.30 3.59 -0.29
C ALA A 20 -48.62 2.46 -1.10
N LEU A 21 -48.94 2.31 -2.38
CA LEU A 21 -48.28 1.32 -3.25
C LEU A 21 -46.79 1.65 -3.50
N VAL A 22 -46.44 2.94 -3.62
CA VAL A 22 -45.05 3.39 -3.79
C VAL A 22 -44.22 3.14 -2.52
N LEU A 23 -44.81 3.23 -1.34
CA LEU A 23 -44.14 2.96 -0.07
C LEU A 23 -43.94 1.46 0.22
N LEU A 24 -44.72 0.58 -0.42
CA LEU A 24 -44.64 -0.88 -0.24
C LEU A 24 -43.77 -1.59 -1.30
N LEU A 25 -43.50 -0.94 -2.43
CA LEU A 25 -42.61 -1.42 -3.49
C LEU A 25 -41.22 -1.92 -3.01
N PRO A 26 -40.55 -1.28 -2.02
CA PRO A 26 -39.27 -1.77 -1.49
C PRO A 26 -39.36 -3.09 -0.72
N PHE A 27 -40.52 -3.39 -0.12
CA PHE A 27 -40.75 -4.61 0.67
C PHE A 27 -41.19 -5.79 -0.20
N LEU A 28 -41.86 -5.50 -1.32
CA LEU A 28 -42.34 -6.51 -2.27
C LEU A 28 -41.26 -6.92 -3.28
N PHE A 29 -40.31 -6.03 -3.60
CA PHE A 29 -39.21 -6.30 -4.53
C PHE A 29 -37.85 -5.88 -3.96
N PRO A 30 -37.37 -6.52 -2.88
CA PRO A 30 -36.09 -6.15 -2.25
C PRO A 30 -34.91 -6.23 -3.24
N SER A 31 -34.96 -7.13 -4.23
CA SER A 31 -33.92 -7.29 -5.26
C SER A 31 -33.81 -6.13 -6.27
N LEU A 32 -34.83 -5.28 -6.39
CA LEU A 32 -34.78 -4.07 -7.23
C LEU A 32 -34.23 -2.86 -6.46
N PHE A 33 -34.17 -2.92 -5.12
CA PHE A 33 -33.81 -1.78 -4.26
C PHE A 33 -32.60 -2.03 -3.32
N THR A 34 -32.05 -3.25 -3.28
CA THR A 34 -30.66 -3.50 -2.88
C THR A 34 -29.84 -3.75 -4.16
N PRO A 35 -29.00 -2.78 -4.62
CA PRO A 35 -28.01 -2.03 -3.85
C PRO A 35 -28.05 -0.51 -4.11
N LEU A 36 -28.66 0.28 -3.21
CA LEU A 36 -28.42 1.73 -3.09
C LEU A 36 -27.78 2.15 -1.75
N SER A 37 -27.52 1.18 -0.86
CA SER A 37 -26.68 1.36 0.35
C SER A 37 -25.18 1.36 0.04
N HIS A 38 -24.80 1.16 -1.21
CA HIS A 38 -23.44 1.40 -1.66
C HIS A 38 -23.31 2.89 -1.94
N ALA A 39 -22.29 3.51 -1.37
CA ALA A 39 -21.89 4.86 -1.77
C ALA A 39 -21.54 4.83 -3.26
N LEU A 40 -22.53 5.07 -4.14
CA LEU A 40 -22.27 5.54 -5.48
C LEU A 40 -21.31 6.73 -5.29
N PRO A 41 -20.08 6.66 -5.81
CA PRO A 41 -19.23 7.85 -5.78
C PRO A 41 -20.06 8.95 -6.43
N SER A 42 -20.19 10.08 -5.75
CA SER A 42 -20.69 11.30 -6.39
C SER A 42 -19.79 11.54 -7.60
N VAL A 43 -20.23 11.08 -8.77
CA VAL A 43 -19.50 11.18 -10.03
C VAL A 43 -19.30 12.65 -10.37
N PHE A 44 -20.25 13.49 -9.95
CA PHE A 44 -20.24 14.94 -10.15
C PHE A 44 -19.11 15.68 -9.39
N SER A 45 -18.71 15.23 -8.20
CA SER A 45 -17.59 15.87 -7.47
C SER A 45 -16.22 15.47 -8.02
N GLU A 46 -16.11 14.31 -8.67
CA GLU A 46 -14.87 13.84 -9.30
C GLU A 46 -14.64 14.49 -10.69
N TRP A 47 -15.65 15.15 -11.26
CA TRP A 47 -15.61 15.78 -12.59
C TRP A 47 -15.18 17.26 -12.60
N ASN A 48 -15.27 17.95 -11.46
CA ASN A 48 -14.72 19.31 -11.34
C ASN A 48 -13.21 19.23 -11.18
N ALA A 49 -12.49 19.23 -12.31
CA ALA A 49 -11.04 19.34 -12.36
C ALA A 49 -10.58 20.60 -11.61
N PRO A 50 -9.85 20.50 -10.48
CA PRO A 50 -9.26 21.68 -9.88
C PRO A 50 -8.24 22.26 -10.85
N LYS A 51 -8.24 23.58 -11.03
CA LYS A 51 -7.15 24.27 -11.74
C LYS A 51 -5.82 23.97 -11.03
N PRO A 52 -4.70 23.91 -11.77
CA PRO A 52 -3.37 23.78 -11.16
C PRO A 52 -3.17 24.83 -10.07
N ARG A 53 -2.78 24.40 -8.87
CA ARG A 53 -2.64 25.28 -7.71
C ARG A 53 -1.34 26.09 -7.76
N HIS A 54 -0.35 25.59 -8.48
CA HIS A 54 1.02 26.11 -8.54
C HIS A 54 1.40 26.47 -9.98
N SER A 55 0.46 27.08 -10.72
CA SER A 55 0.60 27.38 -12.15
C SER A 55 1.89 28.12 -12.54
N ARG A 56 2.40 29.02 -11.69
CA ARG A 56 3.66 29.73 -11.93
C ARG A 56 4.86 28.78 -11.91
N LEU A 57 4.95 27.91 -10.90
CA LEU A 57 6.00 26.90 -10.80
C LEU A 57 5.86 25.87 -11.93
N LEU A 58 4.64 25.43 -12.24
CA LEU A 58 4.36 24.48 -13.31
C LEU A 58 4.80 25.01 -14.68
N LYS A 59 4.51 26.28 -15.00
CA LYS A 59 4.94 26.90 -16.25
C LYS A 59 6.48 26.92 -16.36
N SER A 60 7.17 27.33 -15.29
CA SER A 60 8.63 27.31 -15.27
C SER A 60 9.19 25.89 -15.39
N ALA A 61 8.57 24.91 -14.72
CA ALA A 61 8.98 23.52 -14.76
C ALA A 61 8.87 22.90 -16.17
N LEU A 62 7.85 23.29 -16.94
CA LEU A 62 7.64 22.82 -18.31
C LEU A 62 8.63 23.44 -19.32
N GLN A 63 9.13 24.64 -19.04
CA GLN A 63 10.05 25.38 -19.91
C GLN A 63 11.52 25.14 -19.58
N ARG A 64 11.81 24.41 -18.50
CA ARG A 64 13.17 24.22 -18.00
C ARG A 64 13.96 23.27 -18.91
N GLN A 65 15.27 23.48 -18.92
CA GLN A 65 16.24 22.51 -19.44
C GLN A 65 17.04 21.98 -18.25
N THR A 66 17.30 20.67 -18.23
CA THR A 66 18.20 20.09 -17.21
C THR A 66 19.58 19.94 -17.83
N PRO A 67 20.65 20.46 -17.21
CA PRO A 67 22.01 20.17 -17.64
C PRO A 67 22.32 18.68 -17.56
N ASP A 68 23.09 18.17 -18.53
CA ASP A 68 23.47 16.75 -18.60
C ASP A 68 24.21 16.26 -17.33
N GLU A 69 25.02 17.13 -16.72
CA GLU A 69 25.72 16.85 -15.47
C GLU A 69 24.75 16.58 -14.31
N GLN A 70 23.70 17.39 -14.18
CA GLN A 70 22.68 17.21 -13.15
C GLN A 70 21.91 15.91 -13.37
N LEU A 71 21.61 15.54 -14.62
CA LEU A 71 21.00 14.25 -14.96
C LEU A 71 21.93 13.09 -14.61
N ALA A 72 23.21 13.18 -14.97
CA ALA A 72 24.19 12.14 -14.68
C ALA A 72 24.27 11.89 -13.17
N ASP A 73 24.35 12.95 -12.36
CA ASP A 73 24.39 12.90 -10.89
C ASP A 73 23.12 12.31 -10.29
N LEU A 74 21.95 12.70 -10.81
CA LEU A 74 20.66 12.16 -10.40
C LEU A 74 20.57 10.65 -10.60
N TRP A 75 21.18 10.13 -11.66
CA TRP A 75 21.18 8.70 -11.97
C TRP A 75 22.39 7.93 -11.44
N ARG A 76 23.30 8.58 -10.69
CA ARG A 76 24.39 7.88 -10.00
C ARG A 76 23.82 6.88 -8.98
N PRO A 77 24.33 5.63 -8.97
CA PRO A 77 24.00 4.65 -7.95
C PRO A 77 24.34 5.17 -6.55
N LEU A 78 23.71 4.57 -5.54
CA LEU A 78 24.02 4.87 -4.16
C LEU A 78 25.42 4.33 -3.84
N ALA A 79 26.25 5.15 -3.17
CA ALA A 79 27.56 4.71 -2.70
C ALA A 79 27.42 3.50 -1.76
N GLN A 80 28.48 2.69 -1.66
CA GLN A 80 28.51 1.64 -0.65
C GLN A 80 28.41 2.26 0.74
N GLN A 81 27.51 1.71 1.54
CA GLN A 81 27.25 2.19 2.90
C GLN A 81 27.92 1.27 3.92
N GLN A 82 28.12 1.76 5.13
CA GLN A 82 28.76 1.03 6.22
C GLN A 82 28.01 -0.23 6.69
N TRP A 83 26.78 -0.44 6.21
CA TRP A 83 25.97 -1.60 6.57
C TRP A 83 25.62 -2.38 5.30
N LYS A 84 25.71 -3.71 5.41
CA LYS A 84 25.35 -4.66 4.37
C LYS A 84 24.41 -5.72 4.92
N ARG A 85 23.83 -6.52 4.02
CA ARG A 85 23.11 -7.73 4.41
C ARG A 85 24.04 -8.60 5.23
N CYS A 86 23.57 -9.08 6.39
CA CYS A 86 24.33 -10.02 7.17
C CYS A 86 24.64 -11.27 6.35
N ALA A 87 25.85 -11.80 6.50
CA ALA A 87 26.16 -13.14 6.00
C ALA A 87 25.18 -14.13 6.63
N ARG A 88 24.82 -15.17 5.89
CA ARG A 88 23.97 -16.24 6.41
C ARG A 88 24.68 -16.82 7.63
N SER A 89 24.04 -16.72 8.80
CA SER A 89 24.54 -17.37 10.00
C SER A 89 24.11 -18.81 9.93
N ASP A 90 25.07 -19.73 9.94
CA ASP A 90 24.84 -21.18 10.01
C ASP A 90 24.51 -21.62 11.44
N SER A 91 24.03 -20.71 12.32
CA SER A 91 23.60 -21.09 13.66
C SER A 91 22.32 -21.93 13.55
N VAL A 92 22.51 -23.25 13.56
CA VAL A 92 21.42 -24.23 13.61
C VAL A 92 20.77 -24.12 14.98
N SER A 93 19.68 -23.35 15.08
CA SER A 93 18.73 -23.53 16.17
C SER A 93 17.98 -24.83 15.85
N SER A 94 18.21 -25.88 16.65
CA SER A 94 17.38 -27.08 16.54
C SER A 94 15.96 -26.72 17.00
N LEU A 95 14.97 -27.01 16.17
CA LEU A 95 13.58 -26.95 16.58
C LEU A 95 13.34 -27.87 17.78
N PRO A 96 12.57 -27.44 18.80
CA PRO A 96 12.15 -28.34 19.87
C PRO A 96 11.38 -29.55 19.30
N GLU A 97 11.62 -30.74 19.84
CA GLU A 97 10.99 -31.97 19.35
C GLU A 97 9.46 -31.96 19.48
N LYS A 98 8.90 -31.17 20.41
CA LYS A 98 7.46 -31.04 20.64
C LYS A 98 7.02 -29.58 20.65
N SER A 99 6.01 -29.29 19.84
CA SER A 99 5.31 -28.00 19.82
C SER A 99 4.32 -27.88 20.97
N GLN A 100 4.07 -26.66 21.46
CA GLN A 100 3.08 -26.35 22.49
C GLN A 100 1.63 -26.29 21.97
N GLY A 101 1.41 -26.44 20.66
CA GLY A 101 0.10 -26.36 20.02
C GLY A 101 0.13 -25.55 18.72
N TYR A 102 -1.04 -25.17 18.22
CA TYR A 102 -1.21 -24.47 16.95
C TYR A 102 -1.63 -23.01 17.18
N ILE A 103 -0.99 -22.09 16.46
CA ILE A 103 -1.40 -20.68 16.46
C ILE A 103 -2.01 -20.29 15.12
N GLN A 104 -3.20 -19.70 15.18
CA GLN A 104 -3.87 -19.05 14.06
C GLN A 104 -3.84 -17.54 14.23
N VAL A 105 -3.54 -16.83 13.15
CA VAL A 105 -3.62 -15.36 13.12
C VAL A 105 -4.52 -14.90 12.00
N PHE A 106 -5.33 -13.88 12.28
CA PHE A 106 -6.27 -13.27 11.34
C PHE A 106 -5.83 -11.84 11.07
N LEU A 107 -5.16 -11.64 9.93
CA LEU A 107 -4.46 -10.42 9.57
C LEU A 107 -5.40 -9.44 8.85
N ASP A 108 -5.61 -8.27 9.43
CA ASP A 108 -6.36 -7.17 8.84
C ASP A 108 -5.45 -6.09 8.22
N GLY A 109 -6.04 -5.19 7.44
CA GLY A 109 -5.34 -4.11 6.73
C GLY A 109 -5.07 -4.43 5.27
N GLY A 110 -4.20 -3.65 4.63
CA GLY A 110 -3.77 -3.90 3.24
C GLY A 110 -2.54 -4.80 3.17
N LEU A 111 -2.17 -5.25 1.96
CA LEU A 111 -1.05 -6.17 1.72
C LEU A 111 0.22 -5.86 2.55
N ASN A 112 0.68 -4.60 2.53
CA ASN A 112 1.92 -4.23 3.22
C ASN A 112 1.79 -4.19 4.76
N GLN A 113 0.58 -4.06 5.31
CA GLN A 113 0.33 -4.27 6.74
C GLN A 113 0.30 -5.76 7.08
N GLN A 114 -0.40 -6.54 6.25
CA GLN A 114 -0.43 -7.99 6.38
C GLN A 114 0.99 -8.58 6.30
N ARG A 115 1.86 -8.07 5.42
CA ARG A 115 3.28 -8.45 5.35
C ARG A 115 4.00 -8.30 6.69
N MET A 116 3.80 -7.16 7.38
CA MET A 116 4.36 -6.94 8.71
C MET A 116 3.73 -7.88 9.76
N GLY A 117 2.42 -8.09 9.69
CA GLY A 117 1.71 -9.02 10.57
C GLY A 117 2.14 -10.47 10.41
N ILE A 118 2.47 -10.93 9.20
CA ILE A 118 3.05 -12.27 8.97
C ILE A 118 4.39 -12.41 9.69
N CYS A 119 5.25 -11.39 9.58
CA CYS A 119 6.55 -11.39 10.26
C CYS A 119 6.39 -11.47 11.78
N ASP A 120 5.42 -10.73 12.33
CA ASP A 120 5.09 -10.76 13.76
C ASP A 120 4.49 -12.12 14.18
N ALA A 121 3.67 -12.74 13.33
CA ALA A 121 3.07 -14.05 13.61
C ALA A 121 4.11 -15.16 13.68
N VAL A 122 5.10 -15.17 12.78
CA VAL A 122 6.25 -16.09 12.84
C VAL A 122 7.05 -15.91 14.12
N ALA A 123 7.30 -14.64 14.51
CA ALA A 123 7.99 -14.34 15.76
C ALA A 123 7.21 -14.81 16.99
N VAL A 124 5.90 -14.57 17.03
CA VAL A 124 5.03 -15.05 18.13
C VAL A 124 5.01 -16.58 18.19
N ALA A 125 4.95 -17.27 17.05
CA ALA A 125 5.05 -18.73 17.02
C ALA A 125 6.37 -19.22 17.60
N LYS A 126 7.50 -18.55 17.29
CA LYS A 126 8.82 -18.87 17.89
C LYS A 126 8.83 -18.64 19.40
N ILE A 127 8.33 -17.49 19.86
CA ILE A 127 8.27 -17.13 21.30
C ILE A 127 7.47 -18.18 22.09
N LEU A 128 6.39 -18.69 21.53
CA LEU A 128 5.49 -19.65 22.17
C LEU A 128 5.88 -21.11 21.94
N ASN A 129 6.93 -21.39 21.15
CA ASN A 129 7.24 -22.73 20.64
C ASN A 129 6.00 -23.42 20.02
N ALA A 130 5.22 -22.67 19.24
CA ALA A 130 3.98 -23.11 18.62
C ALA A 130 4.16 -23.39 17.12
N THR A 131 3.32 -24.27 16.58
CA THR A 131 3.22 -24.51 15.13
C THR A 131 2.33 -23.43 14.53
N LEU A 132 2.86 -22.69 13.55
CA LEU A 132 2.10 -21.65 12.86
C LEU A 132 1.23 -22.28 11.77
N ILE A 133 -0.07 -22.01 11.81
CA ILE A 133 -0.95 -22.26 10.66
C ILE A 133 -0.82 -21.08 9.71
N ILE A 134 -0.75 -21.32 8.40
CA ILE A 134 -0.63 -20.24 7.39
C ILE A 134 -1.61 -19.09 7.71
N PRO A 135 -1.11 -17.85 7.85
CA PRO A 135 -1.94 -16.72 8.25
C PRO A 135 -3.17 -16.50 7.37
N HIS A 136 -4.33 -16.28 8.01
CA HIS A 136 -5.55 -15.92 7.31
C HIS A 136 -5.56 -14.41 7.01
N LEU A 137 -5.82 -14.02 5.76
CA LEU A 137 -5.93 -12.62 5.35
C LEU A 137 -7.40 -12.18 5.36
N GLU A 138 -7.76 -11.24 6.23
CA GLU A 138 -9.12 -10.68 6.25
C GLU A 138 -9.39 -9.79 5.03
N VAL A 139 -10.62 -9.84 4.55
CA VAL A 139 -11.08 -8.96 3.45
C VAL A 139 -11.07 -7.51 3.92
N ASN A 140 -10.31 -6.68 3.19
CA ASN A 140 -10.24 -5.27 3.51
C ASN A 140 -11.51 -4.52 3.09
N PRO A 141 -12.13 -3.68 3.95
CA PRO A 141 -13.37 -2.99 3.61
C PRO A 141 -13.24 -1.94 2.50
N VAL A 142 -12.04 -1.41 2.24
CA VAL A 142 -11.78 -0.40 1.21
C VAL A 142 -11.59 -1.04 -0.16
N TRP A 143 -10.75 -2.08 -0.24
CA TRP A 143 -10.38 -2.69 -1.52
C TRP A 143 -11.20 -3.93 -1.86
N GLN A 144 -11.95 -4.49 -0.91
CA GLN A 144 -12.81 -5.67 -1.07
C GLN A 144 -12.08 -6.86 -1.71
N ASP A 145 -10.81 -7.02 -1.33
CA ASP A 145 -9.93 -8.05 -1.84
C ASP A 145 -10.01 -9.32 -0.97
N SER A 146 -10.34 -10.45 -1.57
CA SER A 146 -10.45 -11.77 -0.93
C SER A 146 -9.28 -12.71 -1.24
N SER A 147 -8.17 -12.19 -1.77
CA SER A 147 -6.96 -12.96 -2.04
C SER A 147 -6.40 -13.54 -0.75
N THR A 148 -6.09 -14.83 -0.79
CA THR A 148 -5.52 -15.57 0.32
C THR A 148 -4.00 -15.37 0.39
N PHE A 149 -3.37 -15.87 1.45
CA PHE A 149 -1.92 -15.92 1.55
C PHE A 149 -1.28 -16.60 0.32
N MET A 150 -1.90 -17.71 -0.14
CA MET A 150 -1.39 -18.54 -1.25
C MET A 150 -1.60 -17.90 -2.62
N ASP A 151 -2.55 -16.98 -2.76
CA ASP A 151 -2.70 -16.17 -3.98
C ASP A 151 -1.54 -15.17 -4.15
N ILE A 152 -0.85 -14.82 -3.07
CA ILE A 152 0.10 -13.70 -3.04
C ILE A 152 1.54 -14.18 -2.84
N PHE A 153 1.77 -15.08 -1.89
CA PHE A 153 3.10 -15.54 -1.47
C PHE A 153 3.34 -17.01 -1.82
N ASP A 154 4.58 -17.30 -2.18
CA ASP A 154 5.05 -18.65 -2.45
C ASP A 154 5.18 -19.43 -1.12
N VAL A 155 4.18 -20.26 -0.83
CA VAL A 155 4.04 -20.97 0.46
C VAL A 155 5.12 -22.02 0.66
N ASP A 156 5.50 -22.73 -0.40
CA ASP A 156 6.53 -23.77 -0.31
C ASP A 156 7.90 -23.15 -0.04
N HIS A 157 8.21 -22.03 -0.71
CA HIS A 157 9.40 -21.24 -0.39
C HIS A 157 9.37 -20.72 1.05
N PHE A 158 8.23 -20.17 1.50
CA PHE A 158 8.06 -19.65 2.85
C PHE A 158 8.32 -20.72 3.93
N ILE A 159 7.72 -21.90 3.79
CA ILE A 159 7.93 -23.02 4.72
C ILE A 159 9.38 -23.50 4.67
N ASN A 160 9.94 -23.70 3.48
CA ASN A 160 11.30 -24.21 3.34
C ASN A 160 12.37 -23.26 3.90
N VAL A 161 12.19 -21.94 3.75
CA VAL A 161 13.12 -20.94 4.32
C VAL A 161 13.09 -20.92 5.85
N LEU A 162 11.93 -21.21 6.46
CA LEU A 162 11.69 -21.11 7.90
C LEU A 162 11.67 -22.46 8.63
N LYS A 163 11.93 -23.56 7.93
CA LYS A 163 11.82 -24.94 8.45
C LYS A 163 12.70 -25.24 9.66
N ASP A 164 13.79 -24.51 9.81
CA ASP A 164 14.72 -24.65 10.94
C ASP A 164 14.42 -23.63 12.06
N ASP A 165 13.54 -22.66 11.82
CA ASP A 165 13.19 -21.61 12.78
C ASP A 165 11.90 -21.94 13.54
N ILE A 166 10.82 -22.30 12.82
CA ILE A 166 9.52 -22.69 13.39
C ILE A 166 8.87 -23.82 12.57
N SER A 167 7.95 -24.56 13.19
CA SER A 167 7.05 -25.47 12.48
C SER A 167 5.88 -24.70 11.84
N ILE A 168 5.56 -25.00 10.58
CA ILE A 168 4.49 -24.35 9.83
C ILE A 168 3.66 -25.40 9.11
N VAL A 169 2.33 -25.30 9.21
CA VAL A 169 1.39 -26.15 8.48
C VAL A 169 0.50 -25.30 7.57
N LYS A 170 0.17 -25.85 6.39
CA LYS A 170 -0.65 -25.15 5.38
C LYS A 170 -2.11 -25.01 5.80
N GLU A 171 -2.65 -26.03 6.43
CA GLU A 171 -4.06 -26.15 6.77
C GLU A 171 -4.24 -26.47 8.25
N LEU A 172 -5.48 -26.29 8.72
CA LEU A 172 -5.87 -26.70 10.07
C LEU A 172 -5.78 -28.22 10.21
N PRO A 173 -5.17 -28.74 11.30
CA PRO A 173 -5.27 -30.16 11.62
C PRO A 173 -6.73 -30.60 11.79
N ASP A 174 -7.04 -31.84 11.39
CA ASP A 174 -8.41 -32.37 11.40
C ASP A 174 -9.08 -32.28 12.77
N GLU A 175 -8.35 -32.47 13.86
CA GLU A 175 -8.86 -32.34 15.24
C GLU A 175 -9.35 -30.91 15.59
N TYR A 176 -8.93 -29.90 14.83
CA TYR A 176 -9.31 -28.49 14.97
C TYR A 176 -10.14 -27.97 13.79
N PHE A 177 -10.81 -28.84 13.01
CA PHE A 177 -11.64 -28.42 11.87
C PHE A 177 -12.71 -27.39 12.24
N TRP A 178 -13.14 -27.35 13.50
CA TRP A 178 -14.11 -26.40 14.04
C TRP A 178 -13.53 -24.98 14.23
N SER A 179 -12.21 -24.80 14.23
CA SER A 179 -11.52 -23.55 14.56
C SER A 179 -11.41 -22.60 13.36
N THR A 180 -12.54 -22.36 12.69
CA THR A 180 -12.60 -21.55 11.45
C THR A 180 -12.89 -20.07 11.72
N ARG A 181 -12.75 -19.25 10.68
CA ARG A 181 -13.09 -17.83 10.74
C ARG A 181 -14.57 -17.62 11.09
N GLU A 182 -15.44 -18.46 10.57
CA GLU A 182 -16.89 -18.45 10.76
C GLU A 182 -17.23 -18.83 12.19
N TYR A 183 -16.57 -19.86 12.75
CA TYR A 183 -16.73 -20.26 14.13
C TYR A 183 -16.45 -19.13 15.13
N TYR A 184 -15.43 -18.33 14.83
CA TYR A 184 -15.06 -17.16 15.62
C TYR A 184 -15.93 -15.94 15.36
N ALA A 185 -16.72 -15.90 14.28
CA ALA A 185 -17.64 -14.82 13.96
C ALA A 185 -18.92 -14.87 14.81
N THR A 186 -19.37 -16.07 15.19
CA THR A 186 -20.70 -16.27 15.80
C THR A 186 -20.74 -16.03 17.31
N ALA A 187 -19.63 -16.23 18.03
CA ALA A 187 -19.59 -16.08 19.48
C ALA A 187 -18.20 -15.75 20.02
N ILE A 188 -18.14 -15.36 21.30
CA ILE A 188 -16.89 -15.26 22.06
C ILE A 188 -16.44 -16.69 22.41
N ARG A 189 -15.18 -17.01 22.10
CA ARG A 189 -14.58 -18.34 22.30
C ARG A 189 -13.35 -18.21 23.17
N ALA A 190 -13.14 -19.15 24.09
CA ALA A 190 -11.96 -19.19 24.95
C ALA A 190 -10.65 -19.30 24.15
N THR A 191 -10.69 -19.96 23.00
CA THR A 191 -9.54 -20.08 22.08
C THR A 191 -9.29 -18.82 21.25
N ARG A 192 -10.16 -17.80 21.33
CA ARG A 192 -9.99 -16.55 20.57
C ARG A 192 -9.46 -15.41 21.45
N ILE A 193 -8.25 -14.97 21.15
CA ILE A 193 -7.62 -13.81 21.77
C ILE A 193 -7.94 -12.55 20.94
N LYS A 194 -8.77 -11.67 21.50
CA LYS A 194 -9.12 -10.35 20.93
C LYS A 194 -8.37 -9.19 21.59
N THR A 195 -7.77 -9.44 22.75
CA THR A 195 -7.30 -8.41 23.69
C THR A 195 -5.81 -8.11 23.58
N ALA A 196 -5.11 -8.72 22.60
CA ALA A 196 -3.69 -8.44 22.37
C ALA A 196 -3.45 -6.94 22.20
N PRO A 197 -2.66 -6.29 23.09
CA PRO A 197 -2.35 -4.88 22.97
C PRO A 197 -1.66 -4.57 21.64
N VAL A 198 -1.78 -3.33 21.18
CA VAL A 198 -0.91 -2.82 20.12
C VAL A 198 0.50 -2.76 20.70
N HIS A 199 1.48 -3.30 19.97
CA HIS A 199 2.87 -3.45 20.44
C HIS A 199 2.99 -4.25 21.75
N ALA A 200 2.28 -5.38 21.87
CA ALA A 200 2.44 -6.27 23.03
C ALA A 200 3.87 -6.80 23.13
N SER A 201 4.35 -6.98 24.37
CA SER A 201 5.68 -7.55 24.66
C SER A 201 5.68 -9.07 24.45
N ALA A 202 6.86 -9.67 24.34
CA ALA A 202 7.00 -11.13 24.30
C ALA A 202 6.36 -11.80 25.53
N ASN A 203 6.59 -11.25 26.73
CA ASN A 203 6.03 -11.77 27.99
C ASN A 203 4.49 -11.76 27.98
N TRP A 204 3.87 -10.75 27.36
CA TRP A 204 2.41 -10.72 27.27
C TRP A 204 1.87 -11.96 26.55
N TYR A 205 2.52 -12.41 25.48
CA TYR A 205 2.13 -13.65 24.79
C TYR A 205 2.34 -14.89 25.66
N ILE A 206 3.45 -14.97 26.39
CA ILE A 206 3.74 -16.07 27.31
C ILE A 206 2.68 -16.14 28.42
N GLU A 207 2.24 -15.01 28.95
CA GLU A 207 1.27 -14.95 30.05
C GLU A 207 -0.18 -15.14 29.59
N ASN A 208 -0.53 -14.72 28.37
CA ASN A 208 -1.93 -14.63 27.93
C ASN A 208 -2.32 -15.58 26.79
N VAL A 209 -1.36 -16.05 26.00
CA VAL A 209 -1.61 -16.92 24.84
C VAL A 209 -1.13 -18.35 25.09
N LEU A 210 0.06 -18.51 25.69
CA LEU A 210 0.58 -19.85 26.01
C LEU A 210 -0.39 -20.70 26.86
N PRO A 211 -1.07 -20.17 27.90
CA PRO A 211 -2.01 -20.97 28.69
C PRO A 211 -3.21 -21.46 27.87
N VAL A 212 -3.65 -20.69 26.88
CA VAL A 212 -4.73 -21.08 25.96
C VAL A 212 -4.26 -22.22 25.05
N LEU A 213 -3.04 -22.11 24.50
CA LEU A 213 -2.43 -23.18 23.70
C LEU A 213 -2.31 -24.48 24.49
N GLN A 214 -1.81 -24.41 25.73
CA GLN A 214 -1.64 -25.58 26.58
C GLN A 214 -2.97 -26.21 27.01
N SER A 215 -4.03 -25.42 27.16
CA SER A 215 -5.34 -25.91 27.57
C SER A 215 -6.16 -26.51 26.43
N TYR A 216 -6.06 -25.94 25.23
CA TYR A 216 -6.94 -26.28 24.09
C TYR A 216 -6.21 -26.86 22.89
N GLY A 217 -4.88 -26.87 22.89
CA GLY A 217 -4.05 -27.26 21.73
C GLY A 217 -4.00 -26.22 20.61
N ILE A 218 -4.91 -25.23 20.60
CA ILE A 218 -5.00 -24.19 19.57
C ILE A 218 -5.40 -22.82 20.14
N ALA A 219 -4.83 -21.76 19.58
CA ALA A 219 -5.18 -20.38 19.90
C ALA A 219 -5.28 -19.52 18.63
N ALA A 220 -6.35 -18.74 18.53
CA ALA A 220 -6.62 -17.83 17.43
C ALA A 220 -6.51 -16.37 17.88
N ILE A 221 -5.67 -15.59 17.23
CA ILE A 221 -5.49 -14.17 17.53
C ILE A 221 -6.13 -13.34 16.40
N ALA A 222 -7.20 -12.61 16.74
CA ALA A 222 -8.04 -11.93 15.75
C ALA A 222 -8.71 -10.67 16.32
N PRO A 223 -8.37 -9.46 15.85
CA PRO A 223 -7.49 -9.14 14.71
C PRO A 223 -5.99 -9.08 15.08
N PHE A 224 -5.13 -9.41 14.11
CA PHE A 224 -3.68 -9.43 14.27
C PHE A 224 -2.98 -8.41 13.35
N SER A 225 -2.86 -7.17 13.81
CA SER A 225 -2.09 -6.12 13.15
C SER A 225 -1.38 -5.25 14.18
N HIS A 226 -0.07 -5.05 13.99
CA HIS A 226 0.81 -4.33 14.93
C HIS A 226 0.76 -4.88 16.36
N ARG A 227 0.64 -6.20 16.52
CA ARG A 227 0.45 -6.84 17.84
C ARG A 227 1.75 -7.25 18.54
N LEU A 228 2.93 -6.99 17.95
CA LEU A 228 4.22 -7.25 18.59
C LEU A 228 5.07 -5.98 18.67
N ALA A 229 5.70 -5.76 19.81
CA ALA A 229 6.59 -4.62 20.05
C ALA A 229 7.83 -4.65 19.12
N PHE A 230 8.45 -3.49 18.92
CA PHE A 230 9.73 -3.37 18.20
C PHE A 230 10.92 -3.16 19.16
N ASP A 231 10.66 -2.68 20.37
CA ASP A 231 11.63 -2.50 21.44
C ASP A 231 11.65 -3.71 22.38
N ASN A 232 12.77 -3.88 23.09
CA ASN A 232 12.99 -4.91 24.10
C ASN A 232 12.70 -6.36 23.61
N MET A 233 12.86 -6.59 22.30
CA MET A 233 12.76 -7.92 21.69
C MET A 233 14.14 -8.57 21.62
N PRO A 234 14.27 -9.87 21.93
CA PRO A 234 15.52 -10.60 21.74
C PRO A 234 16.05 -10.49 20.31
N GLU A 235 17.38 -10.47 20.17
CA GLU A 235 18.05 -10.23 18.88
C GLU A 235 17.72 -11.32 17.85
N ASP A 236 17.67 -12.58 18.28
CA ASP A 236 17.31 -13.73 17.45
C ASP A 236 15.88 -13.61 16.91
N ILE A 237 14.93 -13.12 17.71
CA ILE A 237 13.55 -12.88 17.28
C ILE A 237 13.48 -11.73 16.26
N GLN A 238 14.26 -10.66 16.45
CA GLN A 238 14.32 -9.57 15.47
C GLN A 238 14.95 -10.04 14.15
N ARG A 239 16.06 -10.80 14.22
CA ARG A 239 16.68 -11.42 13.06
C ARG A 239 15.72 -12.35 12.32
N LEU A 240 14.89 -13.12 13.05
CA LEU A 240 13.84 -13.95 12.46
C LEU A 240 12.81 -13.09 11.71
N ARG A 241 12.30 -12.00 12.31
CA ARG A 241 11.38 -11.07 11.62
C ARG A 241 12.01 -10.47 10.36
N CYS A 242 13.31 -10.14 10.40
CA CYS A 242 14.06 -9.67 9.24
C CYS A 242 14.16 -10.74 8.15
N LYS A 243 14.49 -11.99 8.50
CA LYS A 243 14.54 -13.14 7.60
C LYS A 243 13.19 -13.37 6.93
N VAL A 244 12.10 -13.33 7.70
CA VAL A 244 10.74 -13.46 7.15
C VAL A 244 10.46 -12.35 6.15
N ASN A 245 10.68 -11.08 6.53
CA ASN A 245 10.34 -9.93 5.70
C ASN A 245 11.17 -9.83 4.43
N PHE A 246 12.47 -10.14 4.46
CA PHE A 246 13.36 -9.90 3.31
C PHE A 246 13.71 -11.17 2.52
N GLN A 247 13.46 -12.37 3.06
CA GLN A 247 13.87 -13.63 2.42
C GLN A 247 12.72 -14.64 2.25
N ALA A 248 11.87 -14.83 3.27
CA ALA A 248 10.81 -15.84 3.21
C ALA A 248 9.57 -15.36 2.44
N LEU A 249 9.23 -14.07 2.51
CA LEU A 249 8.06 -13.50 1.83
C LEU A 249 8.36 -13.12 0.37
N VAL A 250 8.39 -14.14 -0.49
CA VAL A 250 8.51 -14.03 -1.94
C VAL A 250 7.13 -14.17 -2.58
N PHE A 251 6.84 -13.36 -3.60
CA PHE A 251 5.57 -13.45 -4.33
C PHE A 251 5.49 -14.72 -5.18
N VAL A 252 4.26 -15.21 -5.39
CA VAL A 252 3.99 -16.36 -6.27
C VAL A 252 4.55 -16.18 -7.68
N PRO A 253 4.89 -17.27 -8.40
CA PRO A 253 5.58 -17.22 -9.69
C PRO A 253 4.93 -16.31 -10.73
N HIS A 254 3.61 -16.30 -10.83
CA HIS A 254 2.91 -15.51 -11.85
C HIS A 254 3.01 -13.99 -11.60
N ILE A 255 3.04 -13.54 -10.34
CA ILE A 255 3.29 -12.13 -9.99
C ILE A 255 4.71 -11.73 -10.36
N ARG A 256 5.69 -12.60 -10.08
CA ARG A 256 7.11 -12.37 -10.42
C ARG A 256 7.31 -12.30 -11.93
N ALA A 257 6.77 -13.27 -12.67
CA ALA A 257 6.85 -13.31 -14.13
C ALA A 257 6.23 -12.05 -14.78
N LEU A 258 5.07 -11.61 -14.28
CA LEU A 258 4.49 -10.35 -14.72
C LEU A 258 5.40 -9.16 -14.38
N GLY A 259 5.87 -9.08 -13.13
CA GLY A 259 6.80 -8.04 -12.71
C GLY A 259 8.05 -7.94 -13.60
N ASP A 260 8.66 -9.09 -13.93
CA ASP A 260 9.79 -9.19 -14.85
C ASP A 260 9.45 -8.69 -16.26
N ALA A 261 8.27 -9.04 -16.77
CA ALA A 261 7.80 -8.57 -18.07
C ALA A 261 7.62 -7.04 -18.08
N LEU A 262 7.00 -6.46 -17.04
CA LEU A 262 6.84 -5.01 -16.94
C LEU A 262 8.18 -4.28 -16.80
N VAL A 263 9.09 -4.80 -15.98
CA VAL A 263 10.45 -4.25 -15.84
C VAL A 263 11.17 -4.30 -17.18
N THR A 264 11.08 -5.41 -17.90
CA THR A 264 11.69 -5.54 -19.23
C THR A 264 11.15 -4.49 -20.20
N ARG A 265 9.83 -4.30 -20.26
CA ARG A 265 9.19 -3.29 -21.12
C ARG A 265 9.57 -1.85 -20.75
N LEU A 266 9.77 -1.56 -19.46
CA LEU A 266 10.26 -0.27 -19.00
C LEU A 266 11.74 -0.04 -19.37
N ARG A 267 12.57 -1.09 -19.31
CA ARG A 267 14.00 -1.01 -19.65
C ARG A 267 14.23 -0.94 -21.17
N TYR A 268 13.38 -1.59 -21.96
CA TYR A 268 13.52 -1.78 -23.41
C TYR A 268 12.17 -1.52 -24.12
N PRO A 269 11.67 -0.27 -24.15
CA PRO A 269 10.35 0.03 -24.69
C PRO A 269 10.17 -0.52 -26.13
N PRO A 270 9.06 -1.22 -26.43
CA PRO A 270 8.83 -1.78 -27.74
C PRO A 270 8.72 -0.68 -28.81
N SER A 271 9.26 -0.95 -30.01
CA SER A 271 9.25 -0.03 -31.15
C SER A 271 7.88 0.07 -31.84
N THR A 272 6.96 -0.85 -31.57
CA THR A 272 5.59 -0.88 -32.10
C THR A 272 4.57 -1.21 -30.99
N SER A 273 3.33 -0.74 -31.14
CA SER A 273 2.29 -0.74 -30.11
C SER A 273 1.64 -2.12 -29.84
N GLU A 274 2.04 -3.17 -30.56
CA GLU A 274 1.50 -4.52 -30.41
C GLU A 274 2.43 -5.37 -29.53
N VAL A 275 2.04 -5.52 -28.26
CA VAL A 275 2.72 -6.39 -27.30
C VAL A 275 2.28 -7.84 -27.54
N ASP A 276 2.85 -8.48 -28.56
CA ASP A 276 2.85 -9.95 -28.63
C ASP A 276 4.01 -10.47 -27.76
N GLY A 277 3.66 -11.00 -26.59
CA GLY A 277 4.61 -11.30 -25.51
C GLY A 277 5.69 -12.33 -25.86
N SER A 278 5.46 -13.18 -26.86
CA SER A 278 6.43 -14.21 -27.28
C SER A 278 7.51 -13.67 -28.22
N ASN A 279 7.14 -12.81 -29.16
CA ASN A 279 8.03 -12.24 -30.17
C ASN A 279 8.89 -11.09 -29.62
N TYR A 280 8.37 -10.33 -28.66
CA TYR A 280 9.08 -9.22 -28.02
C TYR A 280 10.31 -9.67 -27.21
N LEU A 281 10.21 -10.77 -26.43
CA LEU A 281 11.34 -11.26 -25.62
C LEU A 281 12.55 -11.66 -26.48
N ARG A 282 12.31 -12.19 -27.69
CA ARG A 282 13.36 -12.54 -28.64
C ARG A 282 14.07 -11.30 -29.19
N GLN A 283 13.32 -10.25 -29.53
CA GLN A 283 13.87 -8.96 -29.95
C GLN A 283 14.65 -8.24 -28.84
N VAL A 284 14.23 -8.38 -27.57
CA VAL A 284 14.96 -7.82 -26.42
C VAL A 284 16.33 -8.47 -26.24
N SER A 285 16.43 -9.79 -26.42
CA SER A 285 17.70 -10.51 -26.33
C SER A 285 18.74 -9.98 -27.32
N ASP A 286 18.33 -9.66 -28.55
CA ASP A 286 19.22 -9.13 -29.60
C ASP A 286 19.57 -7.64 -29.41
N SER A 287 18.76 -6.88 -28.66
CA SER A 287 18.95 -5.45 -28.39
C SER A 287 19.67 -5.14 -27.07
N LYS A 288 19.66 -6.08 -26.11
CA LYS A 288 20.47 -6.02 -24.88
C LYS A 288 21.97 -5.85 -25.16
N ASP A 289 22.44 -6.39 -26.28
CA ASP A 289 23.86 -6.34 -26.67
C ASP A 289 24.27 -5.04 -27.39
N LYS A 290 23.30 -4.19 -27.79
CA LYS A 290 23.55 -2.98 -28.61
C LYS A 290 23.17 -1.67 -27.94
N GLN A 291 22.20 -1.67 -27.02
CA GLN A 291 21.68 -0.46 -26.38
C GLN A 291 21.71 -0.62 -24.86
N GLY A 292 22.36 0.31 -24.16
CA GLY A 292 22.49 0.26 -22.70
C GLY A 292 21.13 0.18 -22.00
N THR A 293 21.10 -0.40 -20.79
CA THR A 293 19.86 -0.64 -20.05
C THR A 293 19.15 0.69 -19.73
N GLY A 294 17.95 0.92 -20.25
CA GLY A 294 17.19 2.15 -20.00
C GLY A 294 16.90 2.34 -18.52
N LYS A 295 16.96 3.57 -17.99
CA LYS A 295 16.67 3.86 -16.57
C LYS A 295 15.21 4.29 -16.38
N PHE A 296 14.62 3.94 -15.25
CA PHE A 296 13.27 4.35 -14.90
C PHE A 296 13.09 4.60 -13.40
N VAL A 297 12.13 5.47 -13.08
CA VAL A 297 11.72 5.76 -11.70
C VAL A 297 10.37 5.14 -11.44
N VAL A 298 10.21 4.53 -10.27
CA VAL A 298 8.89 4.17 -9.75
C VAL A 298 8.38 5.27 -8.85
N LEU A 299 7.23 5.84 -9.22
CA LEU A 299 6.48 6.78 -8.41
C LEU A 299 5.30 6.06 -7.75
N HIS A 300 5.37 5.88 -6.44
CA HIS A 300 4.22 5.47 -5.64
C HIS A 300 3.39 6.69 -5.25
N LEU A 301 2.30 6.93 -5.99
CA LEU A 301 1.55 8.19 -5.90
C LEU A 301 0.64 8.25 -4.66
N ARG A 302 0.13 7.11 -4.18
CA ARG A 302 -0.81 7.00 -3.04
C ARG A 302 -1.78 8.18 -2.90
N PHE A 303 -2.39 8.58 -4.01
CA PHE A 303 -3.37 9.66 -4.09
C PHE A 303 -4.75 9.08 -4.44
N ASP A 304 -5.10 8.00 -3.76
CA ASP A 304 -6.39 7.34 -3.89
C ASP A 304 -7.45 8.05 -3.04
N LYS A 305 -8.73 7.79 -3.32
CA LYS A 305 -9.85 8.46 -2.64
C LYS A 305 -9.86 8.24 -1.13
N ASP A 306 -9.46 7.06 -0.68
CA ASP A 306 -9.34 6.73 0.74
C ASP A 306 -8.22 7.52 1.41
N MET A 307 -7.05 7.65 0.77
CA MET A 307 -5.97 8.48 1.30
C MET A 307 -6.35 9.96 1.33
N ALA A 308 -6.96 10.47 0.25
CA ALA A 308 -7.42 11.85 0.18
C ALA A 308 -8.48 12.17 1.25
N ALA A 309 -9.42 11.25 1.49
CA ALA A 309 -10.43 11.41 2.53
C ALA A 309 -9.84 11.33 3.96
N HIS A 310 -8.92 10.39 4.17
CA HIS A 310 -8.28 10.17 5.47
C HIS A 310 -7.41 11.36 5.88
N SER A 311 -6.69 12.00 4.95
CA SER A 311 -5.80 13.13 5.27
C SER A 311 -6.53 14.40 5.71
N ALA A 312 -7.83 14.51 5.40
CA ALA A 312 -8.65 15.69 5.65
C ALA A 312 -8.15 16.99 4.98
N CYS A 313 -7.20 16.91 4.05
CA CYS A 313 -6.57 18.08 3.46
C CYS A 313 -7.41 18.70 2.33
N ASP A 314 -7.22 20.00 2.12
CA ASP A 314 -7.67 20.67 0.90
C ASP A 314 -6.75 20.38 -0.29
N PHE A 315 -7.35 19.85 -1.36
CA PHE A 315 -6.69 19.55 -2.63
C PHE A 315 -7.16 20.45 -3.79
N GLY A 316 -7.87 21.54 -3.49
CA GLY A 316 -8.24 22.58 -4.45
C GLY A 316 -9.62 22.41 -5.12
N GLY A 317 -10.38 21.36 -4.82
CA GLY A 317 -11.72 21.13 -5.37
C GLY A 317 -12.84 21.91 -4.66
N GLY A 318 -12.51 22.81 -3.73
CA GLY A 318 -13.45 23.68 -3.04
C GLY A 318 -14.41 22.94 -2.08
N LYS A 319 -15.52 23.59 -1.74
CA LYS A 319 -16.50 23.07 -0.76
C LYS A 319 -17.10 21.72 -1.16
N ALA A 320 -17.33 21.51 -2.46
CA ALA A 320 -17.90 20.26 -2.97
C ALA A 320 -16.97 19.06 -2.73
N GLU A 321 -15.68 19.20 -3.04
CA GLU A 321 -14.68 18.17 -2.77
C GLU A 321 -14.54 17.89 -1.27
N LYS A 322 -14.45 18.95 -0.45
CA LYS A 322 -14.33 18.80 1.01
C LYS A 322 -15.51 18.01 1.60
N LEU A 323 -16.73 18.31 1.16
CA LEU A 323 -17.94 17.60 1.61
C LEU A 323 -17.95 16.15 1.13
N ALA A 324 -17.58 15.89 -0.13
CA ALA A 324 -17.55 14.54 -0.68
C ALA A 324 -16.53 13.64 0.05
N LEU A 325 -15.33 14.14 0.31
CA LEU A 325 -14.29 13.43 1.04
C LEU A 325 -14.67 13.23 2.52
N ALA A 326 -15.29 14.21 3.16
CA ALA A 326 -15.79 14.07 4.53
C ALA A 326 -16.87 12.98 4.63
N LYS A 327 -17.83 12.96 3.70
CA LYS A 327 -18.86 11.92 3.63
C LYS A 327 -18.25 10.54 3.41
N TYR A 328 -17.30 10.43 2.47
CA TYR A 328 -16.60 9.18 2.21
C TYR A 328 -15.85 8.66 3.46
N ARG A 329 -15.15 9.55 4.18
CA ARG A 329 -14.46 9.22 5.44
C ARG A 329 -15.42 8.66 6.50
N GLN A 330 -16.59 9.29 6.67
CA GLN A 330 -17.59 8.83 7.63
C GLN A 330 -18.08 7.42 7.30
N VAL A 331 -18.38 7.13 6.02
CA VAL A 331 -18.88 5.83 5.57
C VAL A 331 -17.84 4.73 5.73
N ILE A 332 -16.63 4.93 5.19
CA ILE A 332 -15.60 3.88 5.14
C ILE A 332 -15.10 3.50 6.53
N TRP A 333 -14.91 4.47 7.42
CA TRP A 333 -14.38 4.21 8.76
C TRP A 333 -15.46 4.13 9.84
N GLN A 334 -16.74 4.23 9.48
CA GLN A 334 -17.87 4.19 10.43
C GLN A 334 -17.68 5.17 11.60
N GLY A 335 -17.21 6.38 11.29
CA GLY A 335 -16.94 7.43 12.29
C GLY A 335 -15.66 7.25 13.12
N ARG A 336 -14.88 6.16 12.95
CA ARG A 336 -13.63 5.93 13.70
C ARG A 336 -12.51 6.91 13.37
N VAL A 337 -12.55 7.56 12.21
CA VAL A 337 -11.62 8.63 11.85
C VAL A 337 -12.31 9.96 12.09
N LEU A 338 -11.88 10.65 13.14
CA LEU A 338 -12.39 11.96 13.53
C LEU A 338 -12.05 13.03 12.48
N ASN A 339 -12.82 14.11 12.49
CA ASN A 339 -12.46 15.30 11.73
C ASN A 339 -11.15 15.89 12.25
N SER A 340 -10.33 16.41 11.34
CA SER A 340 -9.10 17.12 11.72
C SER A 340 -9.43 18.33 12.59
N GLN A 341 -8.65 18.52 13.64
CA GLN A 341 -8.68 19.73 14.48
C GLN A 341 -7.77 20.84 13.93
N PHE A 342 -6.94 20.53 12.93
CA PHE A 342 -6.00 21.46 12.29
C PHE A 342 -6.65 22.13 11.07
N THR A 343 -6.25 23.38 10.80
CA THR A 343 -6.59 24.05 9.54
C THR A 343 -5.91 23.39 8.34
N ASP A 344 -6.35 23.73 7.13
CA ASP A 344 -5.74 23.22 5.89
C ASP A 344 -4.26 23.60 5.79
N GLU A 345 -3.91 24.83 6.17
CA GLU A 345 -2.53 25.33 6.20
C GLU A 345 -1.68 24.60 7.24
N GLU A 346 -2.24 24.29 8.41
CA GLU A 346 -1.55 23.54 9.45
C GLU A 346 -1.30 22.08 9.04
N LEU A 347 -2.30 21.41 8.47
CA LEU A 347 -2.14 20.06 7.93
C LEU A 347 -1.02 20.04 6.88
N ARG A 348 -1.02 21.03 6.00
CA ARG A 348 -0.03 21.13 4.92
C ARG A 348 1.36 21.42 5.45
N SER A 349 1.54 22.48 6.24
CA SER A 349 2.84 22.91 6.77
C SER A 349 3.49 21.87 7.69
N ARG A 350 2.68 21.05 8.39
CA ARG A 350 3.18 19.94 9.21
C ARG A 350 3.46 18.67 8.39
N GLY A 351 3.28 18.69 7.07
CA GLY A 351 3.56 17.56 6.18
C GLY A 351 2.57 16.39 6.33
N ARG A 352 1.34 16.66 6.77
CA ARG A 352 0.29 15.63 6.95
C ARG A 352 -0.52 15.35 5.69
N CYS A 353 -0.39 16.19 4.67
CA CYS A 353 -1.07 16.00 3.39
C CYS A 353 -0.21 15.17 2.44
N PRO A 354 -0.79 14.19 1.72
CA PRO A 354 -0.13 13.58 0.58
C PRO A 354 0.09 14.65 -0.50
N LEU A 355 1.15 14.51 -1.30
CA LEU A 355 1.39 15.36 -2.45
C LEU A 355 0.38 15.02 -3.56
N THR A 356 -0.19 16.04 -4.18
CA THR A 356 -0.99 15.87 -5.41
C THR A 356 -0.09 15.47 -6.60
N PRO A 357 -0.66 14.96 -7.72
CA PRO A 357 0.13 14.69 -8.92
C PRO A 357 0.92 15.91 -9.44
N GLU A 358 0.33 17.11 -9.37
CA GLU A 358 1.02 18.37 -9.70
C GLU A 358 2.25 18.58 -8.80
N GLU A 359 2.08 18.45 -7.48
CA GLU A 359 3.13 18.74 -6.50
C GLU A 359 4.28 17.72 -6.54
N ILE A 360 3.99 16.43 -6.72
CA ILE A 360 5.05 15.42 -6.88
C ILE A 360 5.76 15.59 -8.23
N GLY A 361 5.06 16.04 -9.28
CA GLY A 361 5.67 16.39 -10.56
C GLY A 361 6.64 17.55 -10.43
N LEU A 362 6.25 18.61 -9.71
CA LEU A 362 7.13 19.75 -9.40
C LEU A 362 8.36 19.33 -8.58
N LEU A 363 8.18 18.46 -7.58
CA LEU A 363 9.30 17.90 -6.82
C LEU A 363 10.28 17.17 -7.74
N LEU A 364 9.79 16.26 -8.58
CA LEU A 364 10.63 15.51 -9.51
C LEU A 364 11.38 16.44 -10.47
N ALA A 365 10.69 17.43 -11.04
CA ALA A 365 11.30 18.42 -11.92
C ALA A 365 12.40 19.23 -11.22
N ALA A 366 12.18 19.67 -9.98
CA ALA A 366 13.17 20.40 -9.19
C ALA A 366 14.40 19.55 -8.83
N LEU A 367 14.22 18.25 -8.59
CA LEU A 367 15.31 17.31 -8.36
C LEU A 367 16.15 17.01 -9.62
N GLY A 368 15.66 17.40 -10.81
CA GLY A 368 16.37 17.26 -12.08
C GLY A 368 15.69 16.34 -13.09
N PHE A 369 14.67 15.55 -12.72
CA PHE A 369 13.99 14.66 -13.66
C PHE A 369 13.24 15.42 -14.74
N ASP A 370 13.55 15.19 -16.01
CA ASP A 370 12.97 15.88 -17.15
C ASP A 370 11.93 15.04 -17.92
N ASN A 371 11.47 15.57 -19.06
CA ASN A 371 10.47 14.94 -19.92
C ASN A 371 10.95 13.63 -20.59
N SER A 372 12.25 13.34 -20.58
CA SER A 372 12.82 12.08 -21.06
C SER A 372 12.74 10.97 -20.02
N THR A 373 12.50 11.33 -18.74
CA THR A 373 12.43 10.40 -17.63
C THR A 373 11.25 9.45 -17.79
N ARG A 374 11.54 8.15 -17.85
CA ARG A 374 10.50 7.11 -17.81
C ARG A 374 10.00 6.90 -16.39
N LEU A 375 8.69 7.03 -16.21
CA LEU A 375 8.03 6.84 -14.92
C LEU A 375 7.13 5.60 -14.97
N TYR A 376 7.27 4.73 -13.98
CA TYR A 376 6.25 3.73 -13.66
C TYR A 376 5.38 4.25 -12.51
N LEU A 377 4.09 4.39 -12.77
CA LEU A 377 3.11 4.89 -11.81
C LEU A 377 2.55 3.72 -10.97
N ALA A 378 3.10 3.52 -9.78
CA ALA A 378 2.56 2.61 -8.78
C ALA A 378 1.38 3.27 -8.05
N SER A 379 0.17 3.00 -8.52
CA SER A 379 -1.07 3.50 -7.91
C SER A 379 -2.23 2.52 -8.12
N HIS A 380 -3.30 2.69 -7.34
CA HIS A 380 -4.55 1.98 -7.57
C HIS A 380 -5.49 2.83 -8.45
N LYS A 381 -6.32 3.70 -7.86
CA LYS A 381 -7.18 4.62 -8.60
C LYS A 381 -6.90 6.03 -8.12
N VAL A 382 -6.20 6.80 -8.96
CA VAL A 382 -5.91 8.20 -8.69
C VAL A 382 -7.22 8.97 -8.54
N TYR A 383 -7.42 9.56 -7.36
CA TYR A 383 -8.57 10.39 -7.06
C TYR A 383 -8.58 11.61 -8.00
N GLY A 384 -9.76 11.94 -8.55
CA GLY A 384 -9.89 12.97 -9.58
C GLY A 384 -9.43 12.55 -11.00
N GLY A 385 -8.90 11.34 -11.18
CA GLY A 385 -8.62 10.75 -12.49
C GLY A 385 -7.72 11.59 -13.40
N GLU A 386 -8.06 11.61 -14.70
CA GLU A 386 -7.24 12.27 -15.73
C GLU A 386 -7.05 13.77 -15.47
N ALA A 387 -8.08 14.44 -14.94
CA ALA A 387 -8.01 15.84 -14.59
C ALA A 387 -6.83 16.16 -13.65
N ARG A 388 -6.59 15.32 -12.64
CA ARG A 388 -5.47 15.50 -11.71
C ARG A 388 -4.16 14.95 -12.24
N ILE A 389 -4.15 13.86 -13.01
CA ILE A 389 -2.91 13.24 -13.51
C ILE A 389 -2.29 14.03 -14.68
N SER A 390 -3.09 14.83 -15.39
CA SER A 390 -2.68 15.54 -16.60
C SER A 390 -1.44 16.43 -16.43
N THR A 391 -1.32 17.11 -15.28
CA THR A 391 -0.15 17.97 -14.96
C THR A 391 1.11 17.17 -14.72
N LEU A 392 0.99 15.98 -14.14
CA LEU A 392 2.14 15.07 -13.98
C LEU A 392 2.55 14.51 -15.35
N ARG A 393 1.58 14.16 -16.20
CA ARG A 393 1.85 13.64 -17.56
C ARG A 393 2.45 14.69 -18.48
N SER A 394 2.10 15.97 -18.34
CA SER A 394 2.71 17.03 -19.14
C SER A 394 4.19 17.25 -18.79
N LEU A 395 4.57 17.05 -17.52
CA LEU A 395 5.97 17.09 -17.10
C LEU A 395 6.73 15.80 -17.50
N PHE A 396 6.05 14.65 -17.46
CA PHE A 396 6.62 13.32 -17.70
C PHE A 396 5.78 12.52 -18.69
N PRO A 397 5.97 12.73 -20.01
CA PRO A 397 5.16 12.08 -21.04
C PRO A 397 5.40 10.57 -21.15
N HIS A 398 6.58 10.07 -20.75
CA HIS A 398 6.91 8.64 -20.72
C HIS A 398 6.47 7.97 -19.42
N MET A 399 5.24 8.25 -18.98
CA MET A 399 4.65 7.67 -17.78
C MET A 399 3.72 6.51 -18.15
N GLU A 400 4.00 5.35 -17.57
CA GLU A 400 3.30 4.10 -17.82
C GLU A 400 2.85 3.48 -16.48
N ASP A 401 1.89 2.56 -16.52
CA ASP A 401 1.46 1.79 -15.37
C ASP A 401 1.35 0.30 -15.74
N LYS A 402 1.08 -0.55 -14.74
CA LYS A 402 0.84 -1.98 -14.98
C LYS A 402 -0.26 -2.26 -16.01
N LYS A 403 -1.27 -1.39 -16.12
CA LYS A 403 -2.37 -1.60 -17.07
C LYS A 403 -1.90 -1.32 -18.50
N SER A 404 -1.12 -0.26 -18.73
CA SER A 404 -0.57 0.07 -20.04
C SER A 404 0.52 -0.90 -20.49
N LEU A 405 1.30 -1.43 -19.55
CA LEU A 405 2.45 -2.30 -19.83
C LEU A 405 2.10 -3.78 -19.96
N ALA A 406 1.04 -4.26 -19.31
CA ALA A 406 0.66 -5.69 -19.34
C ALA A 406 -0.24 -6.02 -20.54
N SER A 407 -0.14 -7.25 -21.07
CA SER A 407 -1.08 -7.79 -22.05
C SER A 407 -2.46 -8.07 -21.42
N SER A 408 -3.48 -8.37 -22.23
CA SER A 408 -4.80 -8.73 -21.71
C SER A 408 -4.78 -10.03 -20.89
N GLU A 409 -3.98 -11.00 -21.34
CA GLU A 409 -3.80 -12.32 -20.72
C GLU A 409 -3.08 -12.19 -19.38
N GLU A 410 -1.99 -11.41 -19.36
CA GLU A 410 -1.25 -11.09 -18.14
C GLU A 410 -2.14 -10.37 -17.11
N ARG A 411 -2.94 -9.38 -17.56
CA ARG A 411 -3.87 -8.66 -16.68
C ARG A 411 -4.96 -9.55 -16.10
N ALA A 412 -5.40 -10.59 -16.82
CA ALA A 412 -6.49 -11.45 -16.37
C ALA A 412 -6.16 -12.14 -15.04
N GLN A 413 -4.88 -12.46 -14.79
CA GLN A 413 -4.44 -13.16 -13.57
C GLN A 413 -4.51 -12.28 -12.30
N ILE A 414 -4.46 -10.96 -12.45
CA ILE A 414 -4.47 -10.00 -11.32
C ILE A 414 -5.72 -9.11 -11.29
N LYS A 415 -6.65 -9.31 -12.23
CA LYS A 415 -7.84 -8.47 -12.39
C LYS A 415 -8.74 -8.57 -11.15
N GLY A 416 -9.13 -7.42 -10.60
CA GLY A 416 -10.00 -7.35 -9.43
C GLY A 416 -9.32 -7.69 -8.10
N LYS A 417 -8.03 -8.05 -8.11
CA LYS A 417 -7.26 -8.40 -6.92
C LYS A 417 -6.29 -7.26 -6.57
N ALA A 418 -6.73 -6.30 -5.77
CA ALA A 418 -5.95 -5.16 -5.29
C ALA A 418 -4.62 -5.54 -4.62
N SER A 419 -4.58 -6.63 -3.85
CA SER A 419 -3.39 -7.19 -3.22
C SER A 419 -2.39 -7.69 -4.26
N LEU A 420 -2.83 -8.41 -5.29
CA LEU A 420 -1.94 -8.84 -6.37
C LEU A 420 -1.43 -7.65 -7.18
N LEU A 421 -2.30 -6.68 -7.46
CA LEU A 421 -1.92 -5.42 -8.12
C LEU A 421 -0.86 -4.64 -7.31
N ALA A 422 -0.96 -4.63 -5.97
CA ALA A 422 0.02 -4.00 -5.09
C ALA A 422 1.32 -4.82 -4.99
N ALA A 423 1.24 -6.15 -5.08
CA ALA A 423 2.40 -7.03 -5.13
C ALA A 423 3.23 -6.82 -6.40
N VAL A 424 2.58 -6.68 -7.56
CA VAL A 424 3.24 -6.30 -8.83
C VAL A 424 3.93 -4.94 -8.68
N ASP A 425 3.23 -3.92 -8.16
CA ASP A 425 3.82 -2.60 -7.94
C ASP A 425 5.03 -2.67 -7.00
N TYR A 426 4.96 -3.48 -5.95
CA TYR A 426 6.07 -3.70 -5.03
C TYR A 426 7.27 -4.34 -5.76
N TYR A 427 7.01 -5.36 -6.57
CA TYR A 427 8.04 -6.06 -7.34
C TYR A 427 8.76 -5.10 -8.30
N VAL A 428 8.01 -4.34 -9.11
CA VAL A 428 8.58 -3.35 -10.03
C VAL A 428 9.34 -2.26 -9.26
N SER A 429 8.84 -1.85 -8.09
CA SER A 429 9.53 -0.89 -7.20
C SER A 429 10.91 -1.36 -6.78
N MET A 430 11.10 -2.66 -6.49
CA MET A 430 12.41 -3.22 -6.10
C MET A 430 13.41 -3.28 -7.27
N HIS A 431 12.92 -3.33 -8.51
CA HIS A 431 13.73 -3.44 -9.73
C HIS A 431 13.99 -2.11 -10.44
N SER A 432 13.41 -1.01 -9.94
CA SER A 432 13.66 0.35 -10.41
C SER A 432 15.02 0.91 -9.97
N ASP A 433 15.57 1.86 -10.74
CA ASP A 433 16.78 2.59 -10.36
C ASP A 433 16.51 3.51 -9.17
N ILE A 434 15.37 4.18 -9.20
CA ILE A 434 14.95 5.13 -8.17
C ILE A 434 13.49 4.86 -7.82
N PHE A 435 13.23 4.78 -6.51
CA PHE A 435 11.88 4.76 -5.96
C PHE A 435 11.60 6.08 -5.24
N ILE A 436 10.39 6.61 -5.42
CA ILE A 436 9.89 7.78 -4.71
C ILE A 436 8.40 7.59 -4.39
N SER A 437 7.93 8.17 -3.29
CA SER A 437 6.53 8.09 -2.88
C SER A 437 5.98 9.47 -2.58
N ALA A 438 4.82 9.82 -3.14
CA ALA A 438 4.16 11.10 -2.91
C ALA A 438 3.53 11.24 -1.52
N SER A 439 3.47 10.14 -0.75
CA SER A 439 3.00 10.13 0.63
C SER A 439 3.74 9.06 1.45
N PRO A 440 4.01 9.29 2.74
CA PRO A 440 4.37 8.21 3.65
C PRO A 440 3.18 7.27 3.87
N GLY A 441 3.44 5.98 4.07
CA GLY A 441 2.40 4.97 4.25
C GLY A 441 2.98 3.56 4.23
N ASN A 442 2.10 2.56 4.26
CA ASN A 442 2.53 1.16 4.43
C ASN A 442 3.42 0.66 3.29
N MET A 443 3.03 0.88 2.02
CA MET A 443 3.86 0.50 0.88
C MET A 443 5.17 1.32 0.81
N HIS A 444 5.10 2.62 1.09
CA HIS A 444 6.30 3.47 1.18
C HIS A 444 7.31 2.88 2.18
N ASN A 445 6.85 2.59 3.40
CA ASN A 445 7.70 2.06 4.47
C ASN A 445 8.29 0.69 4.11
N ALA A 446 7.47 -0.21 3.55
CA ALA A 446 7.90 -1.55 3.19
C ALA A 446 8.92 -1.56 2.03
N VAL A 447 8.72 -0.72 1.00
CA VAL A 447 9.66 -0.60 -0.13
C VAL A 447 10.93 0.14 0.29
N VAL A 448 10.83 1.24 1.04
CA VAL A 448 12.00 1.98 1.53
C VAL A 448 12.91 1.09 2.38
N GLY A 449 12.33 0.32 3.31
CA GLY A 449 13.12 -0.58 4.15
C GLY A 449 13.79 -1.69 3.34
N HIS A 450 13.07 -2.30 2.40
CA HIS A 450 13.63 -3.35 1.54
C HIS A 450 14.71 -2.82 0.59
N ARG A 451 14.49 -1.66 -0.04
CA ARG A 451 15.51 -1.00 -0.85
C ARG A 451 16.73 -0.61 -0.02
N THR A 452 16.55 -0.20 1.24
CA THR A 452 17.68 0.07 2.15
C THR A 452 18.47 -1.21 2.45
N TYR A 453 17.77 -2.32 2.74
CA TYR A 453 18.37 -3.64 2.95
C TYR A 453 19.22 -4.11 1.76
N GLU A 454 18.82 -3.75 0.53
CA GLU A 454 19.53 -4.06 -0.71
C GLU A 454 20.46 -2.94 -1.23
N ASN A 455 20.71 -1.89 -0.44
CA ASN A 455 21.50 -0.71 -0.81
C ASN A 455 21.06 -0.04 -2.14
N LYS A 456 19.74 0.07 -2.36
CA LYS A 456 19.13 0.69 -3.55
C LYS A 456 18.69 2.14 -3.29
N LYS A 457 18.89 3.00 -4.29
CA LYS A 457 18.59 4.44 -4.22
C LYS A 457 17.09 4.70 -4.02
N THR A 458 16.73 5.54 -3.07
CA THR A 458 15.33 5.86 -2.76
C THR A 458 15.20 7.30 -2.33
N ILE A 459 14.39 8.08 -3.04
CA ILE A 459 14.13 9.48 -2.69
C ILE A 459 12.98 9.51 -1.69
N ARG A 460 13.22 10.07 -0.50
CA ARG A 460 12.20 10.24 0.55
C ARG A 460 11.80 11.70 0.60
N PRO A 461 10.62 12.09 0.07
CA PRO A 461 10.18 13.49 0.14
C PRO A 461 10.15 14.03 1.57
N SER A 462 10.54 15.28 1.74
CA SER A 462 10.40 16.03 2.99
C SER A 462 9.04 16.71 2.99
N MET A 463 8.02 15.99 3.49
CA MET A 463 6.63 16.46 3.43
C MET A 463 6.42 17.81 4.14
N THR A 464 7.09 18.04 5.26
CA THR A 464 7.05 19.31 6.00
C THR A 464 7.63 20.46 5.18
N LEU A 465 8.83 20.28 4.62
CA LEU A 465 9.47 21.28 3.77
C LEU A 465 8.60 21.60 2.55
N LEU A 466 8.18 20.56 1.81
CA LEU A 466 7.35 20.74 0.62
C LEU A 466 6.02 21.40 0.96
N GLY A 467 5.41 21.02 2.09
CA GLY A 467 4.22 21.66 2.62
C GLY A 467 4.39 23.17 2.81
N GLN A 468 5.50 23.60 3.39
CA GLN A 468 5.82 25.02 3.57
C GLN A 468 6.11 25.72 2.23
N LEU A 469 6.88 25.11 1.34
CA LEU A 469 7.18 25.68 0.02
C LEU A 469 5.91 25.89 -0.81
N PHE A 470 4.99 24.92 -0.84
CA PHE A 470 3.73 25.02 -1.58
C PHE A 470 2.71 25.97 -0.95
N LEU A 471 2.89 26.39 0.30
CA LEU A 471 2.07 27.45 0.90
C LEU A 471 2.55 28.86 0.48
N ASN A 472 3.81 28.99 0.05
CA ASN A 472 4.36 30.26 -0.41
C ASN A 472 4.00 30.53 -1.88
N LYS A 473 3.00 31.37 -2.10
CA LYS A 473 2.50 31.74 -3.44
C LYS A 473 3.46 32.62 -4.25
N ASN A 474 4.44 33.23 -3.60
CA ASN A 474 5.36 34.18 -4.23
C ASN A 474 6.68 33.53 -4.67
N LEU A 475 6.87 32.25 -4.34
CA LEU A 475 8.11 31.52 -4.60
C LEU A 475 8.40 31.44 -6.11
N THR A 476 9.63 31.82 -6.49
CA THR A 476 10.13 31.67 -7.86
C THR A 476 10.65 30.25 -8.09
N TRP A 477 10.84 29.87 -9.36
CA TRP A 477 11.37 28.54 -9.69
C TRP A 477 12.78 28.29 -9.14
N PRO A 478 13.76 29.21 -9.28
CA PRO A 478 15.10 29.00 -8.71
C PRO A 478 15.05 28.81 -7.19
N GLU A 479 14.30 29.65 -6.46
CA GLU A 479 14.15 29.50 -5.01
C GLU A 479 13.51 28.16 -4.61
N PHE A 480 12.48 27.72 -5.35
CA PHE A 480 11.86 26.41 -5.14
C PHE A 480 12.83 25.28 -5.39
N GLN A 481 13.56 25.34 -6.50
CA GLN A 481 14.52 24.33 -6.90
C GLN A 481 15.65 24.19 -5.87
N ASP A 482 16.27 25.31 -5.47
CA ASP A 482 17.35 25.33 -4.49
C ASP A 482 16.91 24.75 -3.15
N ALA A 483 15.73 25.16 -2.65
CA ALA A 483 15.18 24.63 -1.40
C ALA A 483 14.88 23.12 -1.48
N VAL A 484 14.38 22.64 -2.62
CA VAL A 484 14.12 21.22 -2.85
C VAL A 484 15.43 20.43 -2.89
N VAL A 485 16.41 20.87 -3.67
CA VAL A 485 17.69 20.18 -3.82
C VAL A 485 18.40 20.09 -2.47
N GLU A 486 18.52 21.21 -1.75
CA GLU A 486 19.18 21.24 -0.44
C GLU A 486 18.43 20.38 0.59
N GLY A 487 17.10 20.52 0.66
CA GLY A 487 16.26 19.76 1.57
C GLY A 487 16.23 18.24 1.35
N HIS A 488 16.70 17.77 0.19
CA HIS A 488 16.72 16.35 -0.18
C HIS A 488 18.11 15.76 -0.39
N LYS A 489 19.20 16.51 -0.17
CA LYS A 489 20.59 16.04 -0.31
C LYS A 489 20.86 14.75 0.48
N ASN A 490 20.36 14.67 1.72
CA ASN A 490 20.50 13.51 2.63
C ASN A 490 19.24 12.62 2.70
N ARG A 491 18.44 12.60 1.61
CA ARG A 491 17.18 11.85 1.52
C ARG A 491 17.09 11.01 0.25
N GLN A 492 18.23 10.54 -0.25
CA GLN A 492 18.41 9.83 -1.52
C GLN A 492 18.60 8.31 -1.36
N GLY A 493 18.52 7.80 -0.13
CA GLY A 493 18.70 6.37 0.18
C GLY A 493 19.76 6.12 1.26
N GLN A 494 20.36 7.19 1.79
CA GLN A 494 21.27 7.08 2.92
C GLN A 494 20.58 6.38 4.09
N LEU A 495 21.29 5.40 4.64
CA LEU A 495 20.87 4.55 5.73
C LEU A 495 20.69 5.38 6.99
N ARG A 496 19.70 4.97 7.79
CA ARG A 496 19.40 5.55 9.08
C ARG A 496 19.28 4.42 10.08
N LEU A 497 20.00 4.53 11.19
CA LEU A 497 19.85 3.62 12.31
C LEU A 497 18.45 3.78 12.91
N ARG A 498 17.84 2.63 13.18
CA ARG A 498 16.53 2.51 13.79
C ARG A 498 16.58 3.00 15.23
N LYS A 499 15.56 3.75 15.64
CA LYS A 499 15.31 4.07 17.06
C LYS A 499 14.43 2.97 17.70
N PRO A 500 14.47 2.75 19.03
CA PRO A 500 13.86 1.57 19.67
C PRO A 500 12.41 1.25 19.27
N GLN A 501 11.53 2.25 19.17
CA GLN A 501 10.11 2.06 18.82
C GLN A 501 9.84 2.09 17.30
N GLN A 502 10.84 2.36 16.48
CA GLN A 502 10.67 2.38 15.03
C GLN A 502 10.64 0.96 14.46
N SER A 503 9.87 0.80 13.39
CA SER A 503 9.75 -0.47 12.68
C SER A 503 11.07 -0.88 12.02
N ILE A 504 11.50 -2.13 12.31
CA ILE A 504 12.61 -2.81 11.62
C ILE A 504 12.36 -2.97 10.11
N TYR A 505 11.08 -2.99 9.69
CA TYR A 505 10.71 -3.15 8.28
C TYR A 505 10.89 -1.86 7.48
N THR A 506 11.04 -0.71 8.14
CA THR A 506 11.30 0.61 7.52
C THR A 506 12.75 1.04 7.70
N TYR A 507 13.34 0.71 8.86
CA TYR A 507 14.72 1.01 9.23
C TYR A 507 15.41 -0.32 9.59
N PRO A 508 16.00 -1.02 8.60
CA PRO A 508 16.52 -2.37 8.80
C PRO A 508 17.82 -2.42 9.62
N ALA A 509 18.57 -1.33 9.77
CA ALA A 509 19.79 -1.32 10.59
C ALA A 509 19.51 -0.81 12.02
N PRO A 510 20.09 -1.42 13.06
CA PRO A 510 21.09 -2.49 12.99
C PRO A 510 20.50 -3.91 12.94
N ASP A 511 19.21 -4.11 13.23
CA ASP A 511 18.66 -5.43 13.56
C ASP A 511 18.71 -6.45 12.40
N CYS A 512 18.54 -5.98 11.17
CA CYS A 512 18.51 -6.80 9.96
C CYS A 512 19.81 -6.72 9.14
N MET A 513 20.78 -5.91 9.56
CA MET A 513 21.97 -5.59 8.77
C MET A 513 23.23 -5.72 9.63
N CYS A 514 24.37 -5.95 8.98
CA CYS A 514 25.65 -6.09 9.66
C CYS A 514 26.59 -4.99 9.17
N ASN A 515 27.52 -4.55 10.02
CA ASN A 515 28.59 -3.64 9.59
C ASN A 515 29.39 -4.29 8.44
N ALA A 516 29.72 -3.49 7.44
CA ALA A 516 30.32 -3.89 6.19
C ALA A 516 31.80 -4.26 6.31
#